data_AF-A0A6N2CMT8-F1
#
_entry.id   AF-A0A6N2CMT8-F1
#
_cell.length_a   1.000
_cell.length_b   1.000
_cell.length_c   1.000
_cell.angle_alpha   90.00
_cell.angle_beta   90.00
_cell.angle_gamma   90.00
#
_symmetry.space_group_name_H-M   'P 1'
#
loop_
_entity.id
_entity.type
_entity.pdbx_description
1 polymer ?
#
loop_
_entity_poly.entity_id
_entity_poly.type
_entity_poly.pdbx_seq_one_letter_code
_entity_poly.pdbx_strand_id
1 'polypeptide(L)'
;MNPRSLRHRLEKICKLLVTIQKHTPDVHCLLHEEKGENGHVVIDFSGSGMSRSKMNALGKELEGKGYQFTEKKSPWLGQTTYTGRSSEKPTLLITLPIVKDRLAITDTEPEKAFSFKA
;
A
#
# COMPACT_ATOMS: atom_id res chain seq x y z
N MET A 1 -5.30 -25.98 0.59
CA MET A 1 -5.30 -24.93 -0.44
C MET A 1 -5.14 -25.57 -1.81
N ASN A 2 -5.91 -25.17 -2.83
CA ASN A 2 -5.82 -25.76 -4.17
C ASN A 2 -4.57 -25.20 -4.90
N PRO A 3 -3.70 -26.04 -5.48
CA PRO A 3 -2.52 -25.56 -6.23
C PRO A 3 -2.85 -24.54 -7.32
N ARG A 4 -4.00 -24.65 -7.98
CA ARG A 4 -4.45 -23.71 -9.02
C ARG A 4 -4.73 -22.32 -8.43
N SER A 5 -5.38 -22.25 -7.27
CA SER A 5 -5.70 -20.97 -6.63
C SER A 5 -4.43 -20.28 -6.12
N LEU A 6 -3.49 -21.05 -5.56
CA LEU A 6 -2.19 -20.54 -5.13
C LEU A 6 -1.42 -19.92 -6.32
N ARG A 7 -1.32 -20.66 -7.44
CA ARG A 7 -0.66 -20.16 -8.65
C ARG A 7 -1.25 -18.82 -9.11
N HIS A 8 -2.58 -18.72 -9.16
CA HIS A 8 -3.24 -17.50 -9.61
C HIS A 8 -3.00 -16.32 -8.66
N ARG A 9 -3.00 -16.58 -7.34
CA ARG A 9 -2.67 -15.58 -6.32
C ARG A 9 -1.24 -15.07 -6.49
N LEU A 10 -0.26 -15.97 -6.59
CA LEU A 10 1.16 -15.63 -6.78
C LEU A 10 1.37 -14.84 -8.07
N GLU A 11 0.70 -15.22 -9.17
CA GLU A 11 0.78 -14.48 -10.43
C GLU A 11 0.32 -13.02 -10.28
N LYS A 12 -0.78 -12.78 -9.57
CA LYS A 12 -1.29 -11.43 -9.30
C LYS A 12 -0.31 -10.62 -8.45
N ILE A 13 0.26 -11.24 -7.42
CA ILE A 13 1.27 -10.62 -6.54
C ILE A 13 2.51 -10.25 -7.35
N CYS A 14 3.04 -11.15 -8.18
CA CYS A 14 4.21 -10.88 -9.01
C CYS A 14 3.97 -9.70 -9.97
N LYS A 15 2.82 -9.66 -10.66
CA LYS A 15 2.45 -8.54 -11.54
C LYS A 15 2.37 -7.20 -10.79
N LEU A 16 1.87 -7.23 -9.56
CA LEU A 16 1.83 -6.07 -8.67
C LEU A 16 3.25 -5.64 -8.26
N LEU A 17 4.11 -6.57 -7.83
CA LEU A 17 5.50 -6.28 -7.45
C LEU A 17 6.30 -5.66 -8.60
N VAL A 18 6.14 -6.13 -9.83
CA VAL A 18 6.76 -5.51 -11.01
C VAL A 18 6.32 -4.05 -11.18
N THR A 19 5.03 -3.77 -10.95
CA THR A 19 4.51 -2.40 -11.00
C THR A 19 5.12 -1.51 -9.90
N ILE A 20 5.27 -2.06 -8.69
CA ILE A 20 5.86 -1.35 -7.56
C ILE A 20 7.33 -1.05 -7.85
N GLN A 21 8.12 -2.07 -8.21
CA GLN A 21 9.56 -1.91 -8.48
C GLN A 21 9.86 -0.98 -9.66
N LYS A 22 8.98 -0.90 -10.66
CA LYS A 22 9.10 0.08 -11.76
C LYS A 22 9.16 1.53 -11.26
N HIS A 23 8.36 1.88 -10.25
CA HIS A 23 8.32 3.24 -9.69
C HIS A 23 9.24 3.41 -8.49
N THR A 24 9.36 2.35 -7.70
CA THR A 24 9.97 2.35 -6.38
C THR A 24 10.83 1.10 -6.18
N PRO A 25 11.99 1.01 -6.85
CA PRO A 25 12.83 -0.20 -6.86
C PRO A 25 13.45 -0.50 -5.49
N ASP A 26 13.78 0.54 -4.72
CA ASP A 26 14.50 0.41 -3.44
C ASP A 26 13.56 0.23 -2.23
N VAL A 27 12.26 0.05 -2.49
CA VAL A 27 11.25 -0.01 -1.43
C VAL A 27 11.04 -1.45 -0.97
N HIS A 28 11.08 -1.64 0.34
CA HIS A 28 10.86 -2.94 0.93
C HIS A 28 9.39 -3.36 0.79
N CYS A 29 9.17 -4.53 0.21
CA CYS A 29 7.84 -5.10 0.03
C CYS A 29 7.71 -6.38 0.87
N LEU A 30 6.79 -6.38 1.83
CA LEU A 30 6.44 -7.54 2.63
C LEU A 30 5.17 -8.18 2.07
N LEU A 31 5.24 -9.47 1.79
CA LEU A 31 4.13 -10.26 1.29
C LEU A 31 3.50 -11.08 2.40
N HIS A 32 2.17 -10.97 2.55
CA HIS A 32 1.37 -11.82 3.43
C HIS A 32 0.34 -12.57 2.59
N GLU A 33 0.73 -13.74 2.09
CA GLU A 33 -0.10 -14.55 1.18
C GLU A 33 -1.37 -15.11 1.84
N GLU A 34 -1.29 -15.36 3.15
CA GLU A 34 -2.38 -15.94 3.95
C GLU A 34 -3.40 -14.91 4.43
N LYS A 35 -3.12 -13.61 4.23
CA LYS A 35 -3.98 -12.53 4.70
C LYS A 35 -4.98 -12.13 3.62
N GLY A 36 -6.27 -12.25 3.91
CA GLY A 36 -7.34 -11.94 2.96
C GLY A 36 -7.43 -12.94 1.80
N GLU A 37 -8.37 -12.72 0.88
CA GLU A 37 -8.66 -13.67 -0.21
C GLU A 37 -7.54 -13.75 -1.25
N ASN A 38 -6.99 -12.58 -1.62
CA ASN A 38 -5.95 -12.45 -2.66
C ASN A 38 -4.55 -12.15 -2.08
N GLY A 39 -4.36 -12.25 -0.77
CA GLY A 39 -3.11 -11.85 -0.10
C GLY A 39 -3.03 -10.35 0.15
N HIS A 40 -2.10 -9.94 1.01
CA HIS A 40 -1.77 -8.54 1.28
C HIS A 40 -0.31 -8.27 0.89
N VAL A 41 -0.05 -7.10 0.31
CA VAL A 41 1.30 -6.58 0.04
C VAL A 41 1.47 -5.29 0.83
N VAL A 42 2.46 -5.26 1.71
CA VAL A 42 2.85 -4.07 2.47
C VAL A 42 4.08 -3.48 1.80
N ILE A 43 3.96 -2.21 1.41
CA ILE A 43 5.03 -1.41 0.85
C ILE A 43 5.48 -0.45 1.95
N ASP A 44 6.67 -0.68 2.47
CA ASP A 44 7.24 0.16 3.51
C ASP A 44 8.22 1.18 2.92
N PHE A 45 7.80 2.44 2.87
CA PHE A 45 8.65 3.55 2.44
C PHE A 45 9.58 4.06 3.55
N SER A 46 9.45 3.55 4.78
CA SER A 46 10.36 3.92 5.87
C SER A 46 11.82 3.57 5.48
N GLY A 47 12.74 4.52 5.64
CA GLY A 47 14.16 4.31 5.33
C GLY A 47 14.55 4.20 3.84
N SER A 48 13.59 4.13 2.91
CA SER A 48 13.89 3.94 1.47
C SER A 48 14.49 5.18 0.76
N GLY A 49 14.50 6.36 1.42
CA GLY A 49 14.93 7.62 0.79
C GLY A 49 14.02 8.08 -0.36
N MET A 50 12.90 7.39 -0.59
CA MET A 50 12.07 7.57 -1.77
C MET A 50 11.18 8.82 -1.68
N SER A 51 11.21 9.62 -2.74
CA SER A 51 10.44 10.85 -2.84
C SER A 51 8.93 10.58 -2.90
N ARG A 52 8.14 11.46 -2.26
CA ARG A 52 6.67 11.44 -2.29
C ARG A 52 6.08 11.49 -3.72
N SER A 53 6.79 12.09 -4.67
CA SER A 53 6.40 12.13 -6.09
C SER A 53 6.34 10.74 -6.74
N LYS A 54 7.33 9.88 -6.48
CA LYS A 54 7.36 8.50 -6.97
C LYS A 54 6.25 7.65 -6.34
N MET A 55 5.95 7.86 -5.05
CA MET A 55 4.79 7.24 -4.41
C MET A 55 3.48 7.67 -5.08
N ASN A 56 3.32 8.97 -5.36
CA ASN A 56 2.13 9.47 -6.04
C ASN A 56 1.99 8.89 -7.45
N ALA A 57 3.09 8.76 -8.20
CA ALA A 57 3.09 8.13 -9.53
C ALA A 57 2.66 6.66 -9.46
N LEU A 58 3.19 5.90 -8.49
CA LEU A 58 2.77 4.52 -8.21
C LEU A 58 1.27 4.46 -7.89
N GLY A 59 0.80 5.32 -6.98
CA GLY A 59 -0.61 5.42 -6.60
C GLY A 59 -1.52 5.68 -7.80
N LYS A 60 -1.17 6.66 -8.66
CA LYS A 60 -1.90 6.98 -9.90
C LYS A 60 -1.98 5.77 -10.85
N GLU A 61 -0.87 5.05 -11.04
CA GLU A 61 -0.86 3.85 -11.90
C GLU A 61 -1.76 2.74 -11.31
N LEU A 62 -1.74 2.55 -9.99
CA LEU A 62 -2.55 1.55 -9.31
C LEU A 62 -4.04 1.89 -9.36
N GLU A 63 -4.42 3.15 -9.21
CA GLU A 63 -5.81 3.60 -9.43
C GLU A 63 -6.26 3.36 -10.87
N GLY A 64 -5.38 3.60 -11.85
CA GLY A 64 -5.64 3.24 -13.26
C GLY A 64 -5.85 1.73 -13.46
N LYS A 65 -5.24 0.91 -12.61
CA LYS A 65 -5.43 -0.54 -12.56
C LYS A 65 -6.65 -0.96 -11.72
N GLY A 66 -7.50 -0.04 -11.27
CA GLY A 66 -8.75 -0.36 -10.56
C GLY A 66 -8.60 -0.55 -9.05
N TYR A 67 -7.51 -0.06 -8.44
CA TYR A 67 -7.42 0.03 -6.99
C TYR A 67 -8.19 1.25 -6.46
N GLN A 68 -8.90 1.07 -5.36
CA GLN A 68 -9.53 2.14 -4.59
C GLN A 68 -8.75 2.35 -3.30
N PHE A 69 -8.38 3.58 -2.98
CA PHE A 69 -7.55 3.89 -1.83
C PHE A 69 -8.34 4.52 -0.68
N THR A 70 -8.01 4.11 0.54
CA THR A 70 -8.35 4.83 1.76
C THR A 70 -7.08 5.31 2.45
N GLU A 71 -7.13 6.48 3.08
CA GLU A 71 -6.06 7.01 3.91
C GLU A 71 -6.46 6.86 5.38
N LYS A 72 -5.54 6.32 6.19
CA LYS A 72 -5.62 6.32 7.64
C LYS A 72 -4.38 6.98 8.23
N LYS A 73 -4.59 8.04 9.00
CA LYS A 73 -3.52 8.65 9.79
C LYS A 73 -3.50 7.99 11.15
N SER A 74 -2.37 7.41 11.51
CA SER A 74 -2.16 6.79 12.82
C SER A 74 -1.11 7.59 13.59
N PRO A 75 -1.52 8.66 14.33
CA PRO A 75 -0.59 9.49 15.10
C PRO A 75 0.23 8.67 16.10
N TRP A 76 -0.39 7.67 16.74
CA TRP A 76 0.27 6.82 17.73
C TRP A 76 1.41 5.97 17.13
N LEU A 77 1.23 5.50 15.90
CA LEU A 77 2.26 4.76 15.15
C LEU A 77 3.22 5.69 14.39
N GLY A 78 3.01 7.02 14.46
CA GLY A 78 3.79 8.00 13.73
C GLY A 78 3.78 7.78 12.22
N GLN A 79 2.70 7.23 11.65
CA GLN A 79 2.64 6.88 10.24
C GLN A 79 1.26 7.11 9.60
N THR A 80 1.27 7.39 8.31
CA THR A 80 0.09 7.36 7.44
C THR A 80 0.09 6.05 6.68
N THR A 81 -1.05 5.36 6.68
CA THR A 81 -1.26 4.15 5.90
C THR A 81 -2.27 4.43 4.79
N TYR A 82 -1.89 4.18 3.54
CA TYR A 82 -2.82 4.13 2.42
C TYR A 82 -3.17 2.68 2.12
N THR A 83 -4.46 2.36 2.12
CA THR A 83 -4.95 1.00 1.85
C THR A 83 -5.59 0.96 0.48
N GLY A 84 -4.96 0.27 -0.47
CA GLY A 84 -5.51 0.01 -1.80
C GLY A 84 -6.27 -1.31 -1.84
N ARG A 85 -7.57 -1.27 -2.17
CA ARG A 85 -8.42 -2.47 -2.31
C ARG A 85 -8.88 -2.66 -3.74
N SER A 86 -9.01 -3.92 -4.14
CA SER A 86 -9.57 -4.35 -5.42
C SER A 86 -10.15 -5.76 -5.24
N SER A 87 -11.31 -6.05 -5.83
CA SER A 87 -11.98 -7.36 -5.71
C SER A 87 -11.14 -8.50 -6.30
N GLU A 88 -10.33 -8.20 -7.31
CA GLU A 88 -9.59 -9.23 -8.05
C GLU A 88 -8.10 -9.29 -7.70
N LYS A 89 -7.58 -8.38 -6.87
CA LYS A 89 -6.13 -8.20 -6.67
C LYS A 89 -5.76 -8.20 -5.18
N PRO A 90 -4.46 -8.42 -4.84
CA PRO A 90 -4.01 -8.36 -3.46
C PRO A 90 -4.26 -6.98 -2.86
N THR A 91 -4.64 -6.95 -1.58
CA THR A 91 -4.77 -5.70 -0.83
C THR A 91 -3.40 -5.05 -0.69
N LEU A 92 -3.30 -3.78 -1.02
CA LEU A 92 -2.08 -3.00 -0.91
C LEU A 92 -2.10 -2.14 0.34
N LEU A 93 -1.01 -2.13 1.09
CA LEU A 93 -0.80 -1.25 2.24
C LEU A 93 0.47 -0.45 1.98
N ILE A 94 0.36 0.88 1.89
CA ILE A 94 1.50 1.78 1.74
C ILE A 94 1.68 2.50 3.07
N THR A 95 2.83 2.34 3.73
CA THR A 95 3.14 3.02 5.00
C THR A 95 4.15 4.13 4.78
N LEU A 96 3.81 5.34 5.27
CA LEU A 96 4.69 6.51 5.28
C LEU A 96 4.90 6.99 6.72
N PRO A 97 6.14 7.28 7.14
CA PRO A 97 6.38 7.96 8.41
C PRO A 97 5.83 9.39 8.37
N ILE A 98 5.23 9.84 9.48
CA ILE A 98 4.78 11.21 9.70
C ILE A 98 5.78 11.88 10.65
N VAL A 99 6.35 13.00 10.23
CA VAL A 99 7.04 13.92 11.14
C VAL A 99 5.94 14.78 11.80
N LYS A 100 5.51 14.41 12.99
CA LYS A 100 4.59 15.24 13.79
C LYS A 100 5.11 15.40 15.22
N ASP A 101 4.90 16.61 15.73
CA ASP A 101 5.18 16.99 17.11
C ASP A 101 4.28 16.18 18.05
N ARG A 102 4.89 15.40 18.97
CA ARG A 102 4.20 14.36 19.76
C ARG A 102 3.18 14.92 20.76
N LEU A 103 3.07 16.23 20.88
CA LEU A 103 2.24 16.95 21.84
C LEU A 103 0.79 17.20 21.38
N ALA A 104 0.47 17.00 20.10
CA ALA A 104 -0.85 17.31 19.52
C ALA A 104 -1.62 16.06 19.04
N ILE A 105 -1.53 14.94 19.77
CA ILE A 105 -2.19 13.69 19.39
C ILE A 105 -3.67 13.75 19.79
N THR A 106 -4.52 14.19 18.87
CA THR A 106 -5.96 13.88 18.90
C THR A 106 -6.19 12.48 18.35
N ASP A 107 -7.23 11.84 18.89
CA ASP A 107 -7.56 10.43 18.71
C ASP A 107 -7.60 9.97 17.24
N THR A 108 -7.38 8.67 17.05
CA THR A 108 -7.32 7.95 15.78
C THR A 108 -8.28 8.51 14.71
N GLU A 109 -7.77 9.11 13.64
CA GLU A 109 -8.64 9.63 12.57
C GLU A 109 -9.31 8.46 11.81
N PRO A 110 -10.62 8.53 11.51
CA PRO A 110 -11.30 7.50 10.72
C PRO A 110 -10.69 7.40 9.32
N GLU A 111 -10.79 6.21 8.71
CA GLU A 111 -10.36 6.00 7.32
C GLU A 111 -11.17 6.91 6.38
N LYS A 112 -10.46 7.67 5.54
CA LYS A 112 -11.08 8.57 4.56
C LYS A 112 -10.79 8.05 3.16
N ALA A 113 -11.75 8.21 2.24
CA ALA A 113 -11.49 7.94 0.83
C ALA A 113 -10.35 8.83 0.35
N PHE A 114 -9.39 8.25 -0.37
CA PHE A 114 -8.20 8.95 -0.84
C PHE A 114 -8.04 8.71 -2.34
N SER A 115 -7.57 9.73 -3.07
CA SER A 115 -7.18 9.56 -4.46
C SER A 115 -5.82 10.18 -4.75
N PHE A 116 -5.00 9.44 -5.48
CA PHE A 116 -3.69 9.89 -5.94
C PHE A 116 -3.78 10.76 -7.20
N LYS A 117 -4.88 10.71 -7.95
CA LYS A 117 -5.11 11.45 -9.22
C LYS A 117 -5.17 12.98 -9.11
N ALA A 118 -5.18 13.55 -7.91
CA ALA A 118 -5.11 15.00 -7.72
C ALA A 118 -3.87 15.64 -8.38
#